data_AF-A0A7V5SCN5-F1
#
_entry.id   AF-A0A7V5SCN5-F1
#
_cell.length_a   1.000
_cell.length_b   1.000
_cell.length_c   1.000
_cell.angle_alpha   90.00
_cell.angle_beta   90.00
_cell.angle_gamma   90.00
#
_symmetry.space_group_name_H-M   'P 1'
#
loop_
_entity.id
_entity.type
_entity.pdbx_description
1 polymer ?
#
loop_
_entity_poly.entity_id
_entity_poly.type
_entity_poly.pdbx_seq_one_letter_code
_entity_poly.pdbx_strand_id
1 'polypeptide(L)'
;GMERFQGDRTLLVRAKDPEALPIDLLEVRVRGILRQARRLSPRTPDNFAINRQDALLDQVRQISGYVEFVGLFIAGFALLVGGFGVANILYIAVRERRSEIGIQRAIGAPRYFILILFLMEGVLLTLVGGGVGIGMTAALTLSLKGWAAREGLTLAIAPQDLLWSLSITVLVGLMAALAPAWSAARLHPIEAIRSSY
;
A
#
# COMPACT_ATOMS: atom_id res chain seq x y z
N GLY A 1 30.27 26.40 -11.50
CA GLY A 1 30.84 26.36 -10.16
C GLY A 1 30.00 27.24 -9.28
N MET A 2 29.36 26.68 -8.24
CA MET A 2 28.56 27.47 -7.30
C MET A 2 29.50 28.26 -6.39
N GLU A 3 29.49 29.59 -6.49
CA GLU A 3 30.15 30.45 -5.50
C GLU A 3 29.56 30.12 -4.13
N ARG A 4 30.40 29.62 -3.22
CA ARG A 4 30.01 29.39 -1.84
C ARG A 4 29.71 30.75 -1.23
N PHE A 5 28.43 31.05 -0.99
CA PHE A 5 28.00 32.18 -0.16
C PHE A 5 28.56 31.98 1.25
N GLN A 6 29.79 32.42 1.47
CA GLN A 6 30.56 32.26 2.70
C GLN A 6 30.19 33.40 3.65
N GLY A 7 28.99 33.32 4.24
CA GLY A 7 28.49 34.28 5.22
C GLY A 7 27.78 33.56 6.36
N ASP A 8 28.26 33.78 7.58
CA ASP A 8 27.85 33.05 8.79
C ASP A 8 26.47 33.48 9.36
N ARG A 9 25.59 34.06 8.53
CA ARG A 9 24.33 34.68 8.97
C ARG A 9 23.15 34.24 8.10
N THR A 10 22.35 33.32 8.63
CA THR A 10 21.11 32.82 8.02
C THR A 10 19.89 33.46 8.68
N LEU A 11 18.92 33.92 7.88
CA LEU A 11 17.62 34.41 8.36
C LEU A 11 16.52 33.46 7.90
N LEU A 12 15.77 32.92 8.85
CA LEU A 12 14.58 32.10 8.59
C LEU A 12 13.35 33.01 8.55
N VAL A 13 12.66 33.02 7.41
CA VAL A 13 11.44 33.80 7.19
C VAL A 13 10.29 32.83 6.95
N ARG A 14 9.23 32.94 7.75
CA ARG A 14 8.02 32.12 7.64
C ARG A 14 6.81 33.04 7.44
N ALA A 15 5.96 32.73 6.47
CA ALA A 15 4.70 33.43 6.28
C ALA A 15 3.72 33.08 7.42
N LYS A 16 2.96 34.07 7.89
CA LYS A 16 1.91 33.88 8.91
C LYS A 16 0.71 33.09 8.35
N ASP A 17 0.33 33.38 7.11
CA ASP A 17 -0.69 32.64 6.36
C ASP A 17 -0.09 32.08 5.06
N PRO A 18 0.11 30.75 4.97
CA PRO A 18 0.65 30.10 3.78
C PRO A 18 -0.27 30.20 2.57
N GLU A 19 -1.60 30.16 2.76
CA GLU A 19 -2.59 30.22 1.67
C GLU A 19 -2.70 31.62 1.05
N ALA A 20 -2.58 32.66 1.88
CA ALA A 20 -2.64 34.04 1.42
C ALA A 20 -1.35 34.49 0.71
N LEU A 21 -0.22 33.82 0.98
CA LEU A 21 1.06 34.16 0.39
C LEU A 21 1.87 32.89 0.03
N PRO A 22 1.66 32.35 -1.19
CA PRO A 22 2.46 31.26 -1.75
C PRO A 22 3.97 31.54 -1.68
N ILE A 23 4.77 30.49 -1.56
CA ILE A 23 6.23 30.61 -1.38
C ILE A 23 6.91 31.41 -2.50
N ASP A 24 6.39 31.32 -3.74
CA ASP A 24 6.91 32.07 -4.88
C ASP A 24 6.75 33.58 -4.69
N LEU A 25 5.57 34.01 -4.21
CA LEU A 25 5.28 35.41 -3.93
C LEU A 25 6.00 35.91 -2.67
N LEU A 26 6.16 35.04 -1.66
CA LEU A 26 6.97 35.33 -0.48
C LEU A 26 8.44 35.55 -0.87
N GLU A 27 9.01 34.71 -1.72
CA GLU A 27 10.38 34.87 -2.21
C GLU A 27 10.57 36.20 -2.93
N VAL A 28 9.67 36.54 -3.86
CA VAL A 28 9.74 37.82 -4.59
C VAL A 28 9.71 39.00 -3.63
N ARG A 29 8.84 38.95 -2.61
CA ARG A 29 8.71 40.01 -1.61
C ARG A 29 9.93 40.11 -0.70
N VAL A 30 10.45 38.98 -0.24
CA VAL A 30 11.67 38.91 0.59
C VAL A 30 12.88 39.37 -0.21
N ARG A 31 13.03 38.95 -1.46
CA ARG A 31 14.08 39.42 -2.39
C ARG A 31 14.00 40.93 -2.56
N GLY A 32 12.80 41.48 -2.76
CA GLY A 32 12.57 42.92 -2.86
C GLY A 32 13.02 43.69 -1.61
N ILE A 33 12.59 43.25 -0.43
CA ILE A 33 12.96 43.86 0.85
C ILE A 33 14.47 43.78 1.10
N LEU A 34 15.10 42.64 0.81
CA LEU A 34 16.54 42.46 0.99
C LEU A 34 17.37 43.32 0.02
N ARG A 35 16.95 43.44 -1.25
CA ARG A 35 17.61 44.34 -2.21
C ARG A 35 17.50 45.80 -1.77
N GLN A 36 16.34 46.20 -1.25
CA GLN A 36 16.12 47.55 -0.74
C GLN A 36 16.97 47.82 0.51
N ALA A 37 16.97 46.91 1.48
CA ALA A 37 17.77 47.04 2.71
C ALA A 37 19.29 47.10 2.41
N ARG A 38 19.74 46.38 1.38
CA ARG A 38 21.15 46.35 0.93
C ARG A 38 21.50 47.44 -0.10
N ARG A 39 20.54 48.31 -0.47
CA ARG A 39 20.73 49.39 -1.46
C ARG A 39 21.29 48.90 -2.80
N LEU A 40 20.86 47.71 -3.25
CA LEU A 40 21.31 47.13 -4.52
C LEU A 40 20.57 47.79 -5.71
N SER A 41 21.33 48.25 -6.71
CA SER A 41 20.78 48.80 -7.95
C SER A 41 20.06 47.72 -8.77
N PRO A 42 19.03 48.03 -9.57
CA PRO A 42 18.30 47.04 -10.38
C PRO A 42 19.18 46.19 -11.30
N ARG A 43 20.33 46.72 -11.73
CA ARG A 43 21.28 46.03 -12.63
C ARG A 43 22.34 45.21 -11.90
N THR A 44 22.44 45.31 -10.58
CA THR A 44 23.44 44.58 -9.79
C THR A 44 22.92 43.17 -9.48
N PRO A 45 23.72 42.11 -9.69
CA PRO A 45 23.36 40.75 -9.28
C PRO A 45 23.20 40.65 -7.76
N ASP A 46 22.35 39.72 -7.32
CA ASP A 46 22.10 39.49 -5.89
C ASP A 46 23.39 39.00 -5.20
N ASN A 47 23.72 39.61 -4.06
CA ASN A 47 24.82 39.17 -3.18
C ASN A 47 24.33 38.34 -1.99
N PHE A 48 23.13 37.78 -2.10
CA PHE A 48 22.49 36.92 -1.10
C PHE A 48 21.78 35.76 -1.81
N ALA A 49 21.67 34.63 -1.13
CA ALA A 49 20.93 33.47 -1.62
C ALA A 49 19.62 33.32 -0.83
N ILE A 50 18.53 32.96 -1.51
CA ILE A 50 17.29 32.52 -0.88
C ILE A 50 17.19 31.02 -1.10
N ASN A 51 17.35 30.25 -0.02
CA ASN A 51 17.16 28.80 -0.05
C ASN A 51 15.72 28.48 0.33
N ARG A 52 14.98 27.82 -0.58
CA ARG A 52 13.65 27.29 -0.30
C ARG A 52 13.79 25.97 0.46
N GLN A 53 13.14 25.86 1.62
CA GLN A 53 13.01 24.56 2.29
C GLN A 53 12.11 23.61 1.49
N ASP A 54 11.15 24.16 0.73
CA ASP A 54 10.22 23.37 -0.09
C ASP A 54 10.92 22.57 -1.18
N ALA A 55 12.01 23.08 -1.77
CA ALA A 55 12.76 22.34 -2.79
C ALA A 55 13.37 21.04 -2.25
N LEU A 56 13.82 21.04 -0.98
CA LEU A 56 14.30 19.82 -0.31
C LEU A 56 13.13 18.89 0.06
N LEU A 57 12.02 19.45 0.53
CA LEU A 57 10.82 18.68 0.86
C LEU A 57 10.20 18.02 -0.38
N ASP A 58 10.19 18.71 -1.53
CA ASP A 58 9.66 18.20 -2.79
C ASP A 58 10.55 17.06 -3.33
N GLN A 59 11.87 17.16 -3.19
CA GLN A 59 12.77 16.04 -3.50
C GLN A 59 12.50 14.82 -2.61
N VAL A 60 12.33 15.02 -1.29
CA VAL A 60 11.99 13.93 -0.37
C VAL A 60 10.64 13.33 -0.73
N ARG A 61 9.61 14.15 -0.99
CA ARG A 61 8.29 13.69 -1.42
C ARG A 61 8.33 12.89 -2.71
N GLN A 62 9.13 13.34 -3.68
CA GLN A 62 9.31 12.64 -4.95
C GLN A 62 9.95 11.27 -4.74
N ILE A 63 11.02 11.18 -3.94
CA ILE A 63 11.67 9.91 -3.60
C ILE A 63 10.70 8.99 -2.85
N SER A 64 10.00 9.50 -1.84
CA SER A 64 8.99 8.74 -1.10
C SER A 64 7.88 8.22 -2.02
N GLY A 65 7.41 9.03 -2.97
CA GLY A 65 6.41 8.62 -3.96
C GLY A 65 6.89 7.50 -4.87
N TYR A 66 8.17 7.51 -5.30
CA TYR A 66 8.74 6.39 -6.05
C TYR A 66 8.83 5.11 -5.21
N VAL A 67 9.25 5.22 -3.95
CA VAL A 67 9.31 4.07 -3.03
C VAL A 67 7.91 3.48 -2.80
N GLU A 68 6.90 4.33 -2.60
CA GLU A 68 5.52 3.91 -2.46
C GLU A 68 4.99 3.22 -3.72
N PHE A 69 5.25 3.79 -4.90
CA PHE A 69 4.83 3.20 -6.18
C PHE A 69 5.45 1.80 -6.40
N VAL A 70 6.76 1.67 -6.19
CA VAL A 70 7.45 0.38 -6.31
C VAL A 70 6.94 -0.61 -5.26
N GLY A 71 6.72 -0.15 -4.02
CA GLY A 71 6.15 -0.97 -2.96
C GLY A 71 4.76 -1.49 -3.31
N LEU A 72 3.89 -0.63 -3.82
CA LEU A 72 2.54 -0.99 -4.26
C LEU A 72 2.57 -2.00 -5.42
N PHE A 73 3.48 -1.80 -6.38
CA PHE A 73 3.66 -2.71 -7.50
C PHE A 73 4.07 -4.11 -7.03
N ILE A 74 5.10 -4.21 -6.18
CA ILE A 74 5.56 -5.49 -5.62
C ILE A 74 4.47 -6.14 -4.77
N ALA A 75 3.78 -5.37 -3.93
CA ALA A 75 2.66 -5.87 -3.14
C ALA A 75 1.53 -6.41 -4.03
N GLY A 76 1.18 -5.70 -5.11
CA GLY A 76 0.19 -6.16 -6.09
C GLY A 76 0.59 -7.48 -6.75
N PHE A 77 1.85 -7.62 -7.16
CA PHE A 77 2.36 -8.88 -7.70
C PHE A 77 2.33 -10.02 -6.67
N ALA A 78 2.72 -9.76 -5.43
CA ALA A 78 2.67 -10.74 -4.35
C ALA A 78 1.23 -11.21 -4.08
N LEU A 79 0.26 -10.28 -4.09
CA LEU A 79 -1.16 -10.61 -3.96
C LEU A 79 -1.68 -11.44 -5.12
N LEU A 80 -1.26 -11.15 -6.36
CA LEU A 80 -1.63 -11.96 -7.54
C LEU A 80 -1.10 -13.39 -7.41
N VAL A 81 0.20 -13.54 -7.12
CA VAL A 81 0.82 -14.87 -6.97
C VAL A 81 0.20 -15.63 -5.79
N GLY A 82 -0.03 -14.96 -4.65
CA GLY A 82 -0.70 -15.54 -3.50
C GLY A 82 -2.14 -15.97 -3.80
N GLY A 83 -2.89 -15.12 -4.52
CA GLY A 83 -4.25 -15.42 -4.97
C GLY A 83 -4.32 -16.63 -5.89
N PHE A 84 -3.39 -16.76 -6.84
CA PHE A 84 -3.27 -17.98 -7.67
C PHE A 84 -2.95 -19.22 -6.83
N GLY A 85 -2.09 -19.08 -5.81
CA GLY A 85 -1.81 -20.17 -4.87
C GLY A 85 -3.06 -20.65 -4.14
N VAL A 86 -3.84 -19.72 -3.59
CA VAL A 86 -5.12 -20.02 -2.92
C VAL A 86 -6.11 -20.67 -3.88
N ALA A 87 -6.27 -20.11 -5.08
CA ALA A 87 -7.15 -20.66 -6.10
C ALA A 87 -6.76 -22.10 -6.46
N ASN A 88 -5.46 -22.38 -6.62
CA ASN A 88 -4.97 -23.72 -6.94
C ASN A 88 -5.27 -24.73 -5.82
N ILE A 89 -5.04 -24.35 -4.55
CA ILE A 89 -5.38 -25.19 -3.39
C ILE A 89 -6.88 -25.49 -3.37
N LEU A 90 -7.73 -24.48 -3.61
CA LEU A 90 -9.18 -24.67 -3.67
C LEU A 90 -9.61 -25.56 -4.84
N TYR A 91 -8.96 -25.47 -5.99
CA TYR A 91 -9.23 -26.41 -7.10
C TYR A 91 -8.92 -27.86 -6.72
N ILE A 92 -7.83 -28.09 -5.99
CA ILE A 92 -7.49 -29.42 -5.48
C ILE A 92 -8.54 -29.87 -4.46
N ALA A 93 -8.90 -29.03 -3.49
CA ALA A 93 -9.92 -29.33 -2.50
C ALA A 93 -11.28 -29.68 -3.13
N VAL A 94 -11.70 -28.96 -4.17
CA VAL A 94 -12.92 -29.26 -4.93
C VAL A 94 -12.82 -30.63 -5.61
N ARG A 95 -11.65 -31.02 -6.13
CA ARG A 95 -11.42 -32.32 -6.77
C ARG A 95 -11.50 -33.47 -5.78
N GLU A 96 -10.91 -33.31 -4.60
CA GLU A 96 -10.93 -34.30 -3.53
C GLU A 96 -12.34 -34.52 -2.98
N ARG A 97 -13.10 -33.43 -2.79
CA ARG A 97 -14.47 -33.49 -2.25
C ARG A 97 -15.56 -33.66 -3.32
N ARG A 98 -15.22 -34.08 -4.55
CA ARG A 98 -16.21 -34.19 -5.66
C ARG A 98 -17.36 -35.12 -5.36
N SER A 99 -17.08 -36.31 -4.81
CA SER A 99 -18.10 -37.31 -4.48
C SER A 99 -19.07 -36.78 -3.42
N GLU A 100 -18.54 -36.12 -2.38
CA GLU A 100 -19.32 -35.48 -1.32
C GLU A 100 -20.25 -34.40 -1.87
N ILE A 101 -19.74 -33.51 -2.73
CA ILE A 101 -20.53 -32.47 -3.42
C ILE A 101 -21.62 -33.12 -4.28
N GLY A 102 -21.28 -34.21 -4.98
CA GLY A 102 -22.21 -34.98 -5.80
C GLY A 102 -23.38 -35.54 -5.00
N ILE A 103 -23.11 -36.12 -3.83
CA ILE A 103 -24.12 -36.66 -2.91
C ILE A 103 -25.01 -35.52 -2.38
N GLN A 104 -24.41 -34.41 -1.93
CA GLN A 104 -25.18 -33.25 -1.46
C GLN A 104 -26.10 -32.70 -2.56
N ARG A 105 -25.60 -32.59 -3.79
CA ARG A 105 -26.36 -32.15 -4.96
C ARG A 105 -27.47 -33.13 -5.35
N ALA A 106 -27.26 -34.45 -5.18
CA ALA A 106 -28.26 -35.48 -5.44
C ALA A 106 -29.45 -35.43 -4.45
N ILE A 107 -29.17 -35.07 -3.20
CA ILE A 107 -30.18 -34.95 -2.13
C ILE A 107 -30.90 -33.58 -2.20
N GLY A 108 -30.50 -32.70 -3.12
CA GLY A 108 -31.19 -31.44 -3.40
C GLY A 108 -30.50 -30.17 -2.91
N ALA A 109 -29.22 -30.23 -2.51
CA ALA A 109 -28.48 -29.02 -2.13
C ALA A 109 -28.43 -28.01 -3.30
N PRO A 110 -28.85 -26.75 -3.05
CA PRO A 110 -28.87 -25.74 -4.10
C PRO A 110 -27.44 -25.30 -4.44
N ARG A 111 -27.22 -24.89 -5.69
CA ARG A 111 -25.88 -24.49 -6.18
C ARG A 111 -25.25 -23.36 -5.35
N TYR A 112 -26.06 -22.43 -4.86
CA TYR A 112 -25.58 -21.31 -4.04
C TYR A 112 -25.02 -21.76 -2.69
N PHE A 113 -25.51 -22.87 -2.13
CA PHE A 113 -25.01 -23.39 -0.85
C PHE A 113 -23.56 -23.87 -1.01
N ILE A 114 -23.29 -24.65 -2.05
CA ILE A 114 -21.93 -25.10 -2.38
C ILE A 114 -21.02 -23.92 -2.73
N LEU A 115 -21.54 -22.93 -3.47
CA LEU A 115 -20.81 -21.72 -3.82
C LEU A 115 -20.35 -20.97 -2.56
N ILE A 116 -21.25 -20.69 -1.62
CA ILE A 116 -20.94 -19.96 -0.39
C ILE A 116 -19.95 -20.73 0.48
N LEU A 117 -20.08 -22.06 0.58
CA LEU A 117 -19.15 -22.89 1.34
C LEU A 117 -17.70 -22.70 0.88
N PHE A 118 -17.45 -22.83 -0.43
CA PHE A 118 -16.10 -22.68 -0.98
C PHE A 118 -15.60 -21.23 -1.00
N LEU A 119 -16.49 -20.25 -1.18
CA LEU A 119 -16.14 -18.84 -1.02
C LEU A 119 -15.67 -18.55 0.41
N MET A 120 -16.39 -19.06 1.42
CA MET A 120 -16.01 -18.91 2.82
C MET A 120 -14.72 -19.65 3.14
N GLU A 121 -14.49 -20.85 2.58
CA GLU A 121 -13.23 -21.57 2.75
C GLU A 121 -12.04 -20.75 2.21
N GLY A 122 -12.19 -20.13 1.04
CA GLY A 122 -11.16 -19.24 0.48
C GLY A 122 -10.93 -17.97 1.29
N VAL A 123 -12.01 -17.30 1.74
CA VAL A 123 -11.89 -16.12 2.62
C VAL A 123 -11.19 -16.48 3.92
N LEU A 124 -11.56 -17.59 4.56
CA LEU A 124 -10.93 -18.07 5.80
C LEU A 124 -9.44 -18.37 5.60
N LEU A 125 -9.07 -19.05 4.50
CA LEU A 125 -7.67 -19.31 4.16
C LEU A 125 -6.87 -18.01 4.02
N THR A 126 -7.43 -17.02 3.31
CA THR A 126 -6.76 -15.72 3.18
C THR A 126 -6.72 -14.93 4.48
N LEU A 127 -7.75 -15.00 5.33
CA LEU A 127 -7.76 -14.33 6.63
C LEU A 127 -6.70 -14.90 7.57
N VAL A 128 -6.52 -16.23 7.58
CA VAL A 128 -5.45 -16.86 8.36
C VAL A 128 -4.10 -16.41 7.83
N GLY A 129 -3.88 -16.45 6.51
CA GLY A 129 -2.64 -15.96 5.90
C GLY A 129 -2.37 -14.48 6.17
N GLY A 130 -3.38 -13.63 6.04
CA GLY A 130 -3.31 -12.20 6.31
C GLY A 130 -3.04 -11.90 7.78
N GLY A 131 -3.67 -12.63 8.69
CA GLY A 131 -3.40 -12.53 10.14
C GLY A 131 -1.96 -12.89 10.50
N VAL A 132 -1.44 -13.98 9.93
CA VAL A 132 -0.03 -14.37 10.07
C VAL A 132 0.88 -13.29 9.49
N GLY A 133 0.56 -12.78 8.30
CA GLY A 133 1.31 -11.70 7.65
C GLY A 133 1.40 -10.43 8.51
N ILE A 134 0.26 -9.96 9.04
CA ILE A 134 0.19 -8.82 9.96
C ILE A 134 1.03 -9.08 11.21
N GLY A 135 0.96 -10.28 11.77
CA GLY A 135 1.79 -10.69 12.92
C GLY A 135 3.28 -10.62 12.61
N MET A 136 3.71 -11.12 11.45
CA MET A 136 5.10 -11.03 10.99
C MET A 136 5.55 -9.59 10.77
N THR A 137 4.71 -8.75 10.16
CA THR A 137 4.98 -7.32 10.00
C THR A 137 5.15 -6.63 11.36
N ALA A 138 4.25 -6.87 12.31
CA ALA A 138 4.34 -6.30 13.66
C ALA A 138 5.61 -6.74 14.40
N ALA A 139 5.98 -8.02 14.31
CA ALA A 139 7.22 -8.55 14.89
C ALA A 139 8.47 -7.90 14.28
N LEU A 140 8.47 -7.71 12.95
CA LEU A 140 9.57 -7.05 12.25
C LEU A 140 9.67 -5.57 12.63
N THR A 141 8.54 -4.86 12.69
CA THR A 141 8.49 -3.46 13.12
C THR A 141 9.04 -3.29 14.54
N LEU A 142 8.65 -4.16 15.47
CA LEU A 142 9.14 -4.11 16.85
C LEU A 142 10.65 -4.35 16.93
N SER A 143 11.15 -5.32 16.16
CA SER A 143 12.56 -5.69 16.10
C SER A 143 13.44 -4.57 15.54
N LEU A 144 12.94 -3.85 14.53
CA LEU A 144 13.68 -2.77 13.86
C LEU A 144 13.51 -1.40 14.52
N LYS A 145 12.57 -1.25 15.46
CA LYS A 145 12.27 0.04 16.11
C LYS A 145 13.49 0.69 16.74
N GLY A 146 14.36 -0.09 17.38
CA GLY A 146 15.59 0.41 18.02
C GLY A 146 16.65 0.90 17.02
N TRP A 147 16.76 0.24 15.86
CA TRP A 147 17.64 0.69 14.78
C TRP A 147 17.08 1.95 14.12
N ALA A 148 15.80 1.96 13.78
CA ALA A 148 15.15 3.10 13.15
C ALA A 148 15.21 4.37 13.99
N ALA A 149 15.04 4.26 15.31
CA ALA A 149 15.17 5.40 16.22
C ALA A 149 16.56 6.06 16.18
N ARG A 150 17.62 5.29 15.90
CA ARG A 150 19.00 5.82 15.77
C ARG A 150 19.20 6.59 14.46
N GLU A 151 18.52 6.16 13.40
CA GLU A 151 18.55 6.80 12.08
C GLU A 151 17.51 7.94 11.95
N GLY A 152 16.81 8.29 13.03
CA GLY A 152 15.76 9.33 13.01
C GLY A 152 14.48 8.91 12.27
N LEU A 153 14.27 7.62 12.03
CA LEU A 153 13.10 7.06 11.35
C LEU A 153 12.04 6.60 12.35
N THR A 154 10.78 6.91 12.07
CA THR A 154 9.62 6.45 12.86
C THR A 154 8.90 5.33 12.12
N LEU A 155 9.07 4.09 12.58
CA LEU A 155 8.23 2.97 12.16
C LEU A 155 6.98 2.93 13.01
N ALA A 156 5.82 3.10 12.37
CA ALA A 156 4.52 2.96 13.00
C ALA A 156 3.58 2.22 12.05
N ILE A 157 2.68 1.42 12.62
CA ILE A 157 1.57 0.80 11.91
C ILE A 157 0.33 1.59 12.29
N ALA A 158 -0.26 2.31 11.35
CA ALA A 158 -1.46 3.09 11.64
C ALA A 158 -2.68 2.15 11.74
N PRO A 159 -3.62 2.39 12.68
CA PRO A 159 -4.83 1.57 12.79
C PRO A 159 -5.67 1.52 11.51
N GLN A 160 -5.64 2.59 10.71
CA GLN A 160 -6.30 2.66 9.41
C GLN A 160 -5.72 1.65 8.39
N ASP A 161 -4.41 1.42 8.43
CA ASP A 161 -3.72 0.50 7.50
C ASP A 161 -4.11 -0.96 7.81
N LEU A 162 -4.42 -1.24 9.07
CA LEU A 162 -4.94 -2.54 9.49
C LEU A 162 -6.33 -2.81 8.87
N LEU A 163 -7.19 -1.79 8.83
CA LEU A 163 -8.50 -1.92 8.20
C LEU A 163 -8.39 -2.11 6.68
N TRP A 164 -7.49 -1.37 6.03
CA TRP A 164 -7.21 -1.54 4.59
C TRP A 164 -6.65 -2.92 4.27
N SER A 165 -5.67 -3.40 5.04
CA SER A 165 -5.08 -4.73 4.82
C SER A 165 -6.10 -5.87 5.01
N LEU A 166 -6.97 -5.78 6.03
CA LEU A 166 -8.05 -6.73 6.23
C LEU A 166 -9.04 -6.71 5.05
N SER A 167 -9.41 -5.52 4.59
CA SER A 167 -10.34 -5.35 3.46
C SER A 167 -9.77 -5.95 2.17
N ILE A 168 -8.49 -5.70 1.88
CA ILE A 168 -7.79 -6.27 0.73
C ILE A 168 -7.69 -7.79 0.86
N THR A 169 -7.40 -8.30 2.06
CA THR A 169 -7.31 -9.75 2.32
C THR A 169 -8.61 -10.47 1.98
N VAL A 170 -9.75 -9.94 2.47
CA VAL A 170 -11.08 -10.50 2.18
C VAL A 170 -11.39 -10.43 0.69
N LEU A 171 -11.09 -9.30 0.04
CA LEU A 171 -11.32 -9.12 -1.40
C LEU A 171 -10.53 -10.13 -2.22
N VAL A 172 -9.25 -10.32 -1.92
CA VAL A 172 -8.38 -11.29 -2.61
C VAL A 172 -8.88 -12.72 -2.38
N GLY A 173 -9.31 -13.06 -1.17
CA GLY A 173 -9.91 -14.36 -0.86
C GLY A 173 -11.16 -14.66 -1.68
N LEU A 174 -12.08 -13.69 -1.77
CA LEU A 174 -13.28 -13.80 -2.60
C LEU A 174 -12.93 -13.98 -4.08
N MET A 175 -12.02 -13.16 -4.61
CA MET A 175 -11.61 -13.20 -6.01
C MET A 175 -10.92 -14.52 -6.37
N ALA A 176 -10.02 -15.01 -5.50
CA ALA A 176 -9.32 -16.27 -5.70
C ALA A 176 -10.27 -17.48 -5.62
N ALA A 177 -11.25 -17.44 -4.71
CA ALA A 177 -12.18 -18.54 -4.49
C ALA A 177 -13.32 -18.60 -5.50
N LEU A 178 -13.62 -17.50 -6.20
CA LEU A 178 -14.79 -17.41 -7.08
C LEU A 178 -14.79 -18.48 -8.18
N ALA A 179 -13.68 -18.64 -8.89
CA ALA A 179 -13.57 -19.61 -9.98
C ALA A 179 -13.69 -21.08 -9.51
N PRO A 180 -12.93 -21.55 -8.49
CA PRO A 180 -13.09 -22.92 -7.99
C PRO A 180 -14.46 -23.15 -7.34
N ALA A 181 -15.01 -22.20 -6.59
CA ALA A 181 -16.34 -22.31 -5.99
C ALA A 181 -17.43 -22.44 -7.06
N TRP A 182 -17.32 -21.68 -8.16
CA TRP A 182 -18.25 -21.78 -9.28
C TRP A 182 -18.14 -23.13 -10.00
N SER A 183 -16.92 -23.65 -10.16
CA SER A 183 -16.70 -25.01 -10.67
C SER A 183 -17.35 -26.07 -9.78
N ALA A 184 -17.24 -25.94 -8.46
CA ALA A 184 -17.85 -26.88 -7.50
C ALA A 184 -19.38 -26.84 -7.55
N ALA A 185 -19.96 -25.65 -7.58
CA ALA A 185 -21.41 -25.47 -7.61
C ALA A 185 -22.09 -26.03 -8.88
N ARG A 186 -21.33 -26.21 -9.96
CA ARG A 186 -21.81 -26.72 -11.25
C ARG A 186 -21.58 -28.22 -11.45
N LEU A 187 -21.00 -28.94 -10.48
CA LEU A 187 -20.82 -30.39 -10.60
C LEU A 187 -22.17 -31.12 -10.79
N HIS A 188 -22.22 -32.04 -11.75
CA HIS A 188 -23.36 -32.93 -11.95
C HIS A 188 -23.25 -34.16 -11.04
N PRO A 189 -24.35 -34.57 -10.37
CA PRO A 189 -24.33 -35.73 -9.46
C PRO A 189 -23.86 -37.03 -10.13
N ILE A 190 -24.24 -37.24 -11.39
CA ILE A 190 -23.90 -38.45 -12.16
C ILE A 190 -22.39 -38.53 -12.43
N GLU A 191 -21.76 -37.40 -12.77
CA GLU A 191 -20.31 -37.32 -13.00
C GLU A 191 -19.51 -37.53 -11.72
N ALA A 192 -20.03 -37.04 -10.59
CA ALA A 192 -19.38 -37.14 -9.28
C ALA A 192 -19.32 -38.55 -8.71
N ILE A 193 -20.33 -39.37 -8.98
CA ILE A 193 -20.43 -40.75 -8.46
C ILE A 193 -19.64 -41.72 -9.35
N ARG A 194 -19.60 -41.47 -10.67
CA ARG A 194 -18.86 -42.33 -11.61
C ARG A 194 -17.34 -42.32 -11.37
N SER A 195 -16.78 -41.25 -10.79
CA SER A 195 -15.35 -41.18 -10.47
C SER A 195 -14.95 -41.95 -9.20
N SER A 196 -15.89 -42.59 -8.51
CA SER A 196 -15.63 -43.39 -7.29
C SER A 196 -15.45 -44.89 -7.57
N TYR A 197 -15.53 -45.31 -8.85
CA TYR A 197 -15.32 -46.69 -9.32
C TYR A 197 -14.20 -46.77 -10.34
#